data_AF-A0A5A8CBH3-F1
#
_entry.id   AF-A0A5A8CBH3-F1
#
_cell.length_a   1.000
_cell.length_b   1.000
_cell.length_c   1.000
_cell.angle_alpha   90.00
_cell.angle_beta   90.00
_cell.angle_gamma   90.00
#
_symmetry.space_group_name_H-M   'P 1'
#
loop_
_entity.id
_entity.type
_entity.pdbx_description
1 polymer ?
#
loop_
_entity_poly.entity_id
_entity_poly.type
_entity_poly.pdbx_seq_one_letter_code
_entity_poly.pdbx_strand_id
1 'polypeptide(L)'
;MAAAPAASAHATRVPAKAASHRILTWNCAGWAAVEPQARRQHGSLAAFLDHTLADVVLVQEHKLTRDKVKRELAMLNARGEAASGWETYWAFSTTKTGYSGTLTAVRKGSGLEPVEAASDALGREFDDEGRCVLTRHGVSPGGMTLVNVYTPNGGDRPARARLAFKLRFLARLRALIDSERAAGRRVVLAGDLNIPRSARDAFWSADGSSELGYSDEETGWLAAICGADDPSEGGVPPAAWQGEVRSAGAARAGARSDRASERAGHVSDESETAACSDAGGVAACAGSRGAQAACAPLVDTFRACHPAADGAFTVWDQRKAARTRNQGVRIDFVMLDRELQHTLRGAAIVYTPPAWSDHVAVCADVDLPPPVLNGRPESAKAPPLAAERWPELRSAGKSLASFFGRAPKRPAGSPDPPKSAGAKRPR
;
A
#
# COMPACT_ATOMS: atom_id res chain seq x y z
N MET A 1 52.15 -18.54 23.89
CA MET A 1 51.85 -17.33 23.10
C MET A 1 51.39 -17.76 21.70
N ALA A 2 50.31 -17.14 21.22
CA ALA A 2 49.70 -17.19 19.89
C ALA A 2 49.06 -18.52 19.43
N ALA A 3 47.78 -18.69 19.75
CA ALA A 3 46.87 -19.52 18.96
C ALA A 3 46.57 -18.80 17.63
N ALA A 4 46.67 -19.51 16.51
CA ALA A 4 46.34 -18.99 15.20
C ALA A 4 44.84 -18.60 15.11
N PRO A 5 44.48 -17.51 14.43
CA PRO A 5 43.08 -17.14 14.28
C PRO A 5 42.40 -18.13 13.33
N ALA A 6 41.30 -18.72 13.79
CA ALA A 6 40.41 -19.48 12.94
C ALA A 6 39.87 -18.55 11.85
N ALA A 7 40.20 -18.84 10.60
CA ALA A 7 39.59 -18.20 9.45
C ALA A 7 38.09 -18.48 9.50
N SER A 8 37.30 -17.44 9.80
CA SER A 8 35.86 -17.45 9.63
C SER A 8 35.57 -17.69 8.15
N ALA A 9 35.15 -18.90 7.83
CA ALA A 9 34.57 -19.20 6.54
C ALA A 9 33.28 -18.36 6.42
N HIS A 10 33.41 -17.18 5.82
CA HIS A 10 32.29 -16.54 5.15
C HIS A 10 31.84 -17.49 4.04
N ALA A 11 30.98 -18.43 4.41
CA ALA A 11 30.17 -19.15 3.46
C ALA A 11 29.36 -18.08 2.72
N THR A 12 29.83 -17.71 1.54
CA THR A 12 29.08 -16.96 0.55
C THR A 12 27.84 -17.77 0.26
N ARG A 13 26.76 -17.46 0.98
CA ARG A 13 25.45 -18.05 0.81
C ARG A 13 25.04 -17.72 -0.63
N VAL A 14 24.99 -18.74 -1.47
CA VAL A 14 24.40 -18.65 -2.81
C VAL A 14 23.05 -17.93 -2.64
N PRO A 15 22.78 -16.82 -3.36
CA PRO A 15 21.51 -16.13 -3.21
C PRO A 15 20.40 -17.13 -3.53
N ALA A 16 19.48 -17.31 -2.58
CA ALA A 16 18.29 -18.12 -2.81
C ALA A 16 17.60 -17.59 -4.08
N LYS A 17 17.14 -18.49 -4.95
CA LYS A 17 16.40 -18.16 -6.18
C LYS A 17 15.30 -17.14 -5.83
N ALA A 18 15.22 -16.05 -6.60
CA ALA A 18 14.14 -15.06 -6.44
C ALA A 18 12.79 -15.78 -6.54
N ALA A 19 11.89 -15.51 -5.60
CA ALA A 19 10.55 -16.05 -5.64
C ALA A 19 9.72 -15.21 -6.61
N SER A 20 8.89 -15.88 -7.40
CA SER A 20 7.91 -15.19 -8.25
C SER A 20 6.74 -14.78 -7.37
N HIS A 21 6.39 -13.51 -7.41
CA HIS A 21 5.29 -12.92 -6.65
C HIS A 21 4.30 -12.24 -7.58
N ARG A 22 3.02 -12.25 -7.18
CA ARG A 22 1.98 -11.47 -7.84
C ARG A 22 1.44 -10.37 -6.93
N ILE A 23 1.50 -9.13 -7.40
CA ILE A 23 0.96 -7.94 -6.73
C ILE A 23 -0.30 -7.49 -7.48
N LEU A 24 -1.42 -7.38 -6.78
CA LEU A 24 -2.72 -7.04 -7.38
C LEU A 24 -3.35 -5.76 -6.82
N THR A 25 -3.60 -4.84 -7.74
CA THR A 25 -4.51 -3.68 -7.86
C THR A 25 -6.00 -3.91 -7.79
N TRP A 26 -6.82 -3.40 -6.86
CA TRP A 26 -8.26 -3.28 -7.16
C TRP A 26 -9.03 -2.19 -6.38
N ASN A 27 -9.55 -1.18 -7.09
CA ASN A 27 -10.63 -0.35 -6.56
C ASN A 27 -11.95 -1.15 -6.58
N CYS A 28 -12.44 -1.53 -5.41
CA CYS A 28 -13.61 -2.40 -5.31
C CYS A 28 -14.94 -1.62 -5.27
N ALA A 29 -14.89 -0.29 -5.29
CA ALA A 29 -16.03 0.63 -5.28
C ALA A 29 -17.06 0.42 -4.14
N GLY A 30 -16.69 -0.32 -3.09
CA GLY A 30 -17.52 -0.64 -1.94
C GLY A 30 -17.58 -2.13 -1.65
N TRP A 31 -16.99 -2.53 -0.53
CA TRP A 31 -16.89 -3.95 -0.15
C TRP A 31 -18.25 -4.62 0.09
N ALA A 32 -19.25 -3.85 0.51
CA ALA A 32 -20.60 -4.36 0.77
C ALA A 32 -21.28 -4.93 -0.49
N ALA A 33 -20.92 -4.42 -1.68
CA ALA A 33 -21.33 -5.03 -2.94
C ALA A 33 -20.56 -6.35 -3.12
N VAL A 34 -19.23 -6.30 -3.07
CA VAL A 34 -18.30 -7.40 -3.39
C VAL A 34 -18.49 -8.67 -2.55
N GLU A 35 -18.56 -8.55 -1.23
CA GLU A 35 -18.51 -9.70 -0.31
C GLU A 35 -19.57 -10.77 -0.62
N PRO A 36 -20.86 -10.42 -0.80
CA PRO A 36 -21.88 -11.37 -1.21
C PRO A 36 -21.56 -12.11 -2.52
N GLN A 37 -21.00 -11.45 -3.53
CA GLN A 37 -20.65 -12.15 -4.78
C GLN A 37 -19.43 -13.06 -4.60
N ALA A 38 -18.39 -12.58 -3.90
CA ALA A 38 -17.19 -13.36 -3.61
C ALA A 38 -17.53 -14.66 -2.87
N ARG A 39 -18.41 -14.58 -1.86
CA ARG A 39 -18.90 -15.76 -1.12
C ARG A 39 -19.72 -16.71 -1.99
N ARG A 40 -20.60 -16.19 -2.84
CA ARG A 40 -21.39 -17.03 -3.74
C ARG A 40 -20.54 -17.78 -4.76
N GLN A 41 -19.51 -17.13 -5.29
CA GLN A 41 -18.68 -17.71 -6.35
C GLN A 41 -17.54 -18.59 -5.83
N HIS A 42 -16.94 -18.26 -4.68
CA HIS A 42 -15.75 -18.95 -4.17
C HIS A 42 -15.96 -19.64 -2.81
N GLY A 43 -17.16 -19.55 -2.22
CA GLY A 43 -17.50 -20.14 -0.92
C GLY A 43 -16.97 -19.39 0.30
N SER A 44 -15.83 -18.70 0.19
CA SER A 44 -15.26 -17.89 1.27
C SER A 44 -14.44 -16.72 0.73
N LEU A 45 -14.17 -15.73 1.58
CA LEU A 45 -13.33 -14.57 1.21
C LEU A 45 -11.86 -14.96 1.02
N ALA A 46 -11.33 -15.89 1.82
CA ALA A 46 -9.98 -16.40 1.65
C ALA A 46 -9.83 -17.13 0.30
N ALA A 47 -10.78 -18.00 -0.06
CA ALA A 47 -10.77 -18.70 -1.34
C ALA A 47 -10.90 -17.76 -2.54
N PHE A 48 -11.66 -16.66 -2.39
CA PHE A 48 -11.72 -15.59 -3.40
C PHE A 48 -10.33 -14.96 -3.61
N LEU A 49 -9.63 -14.59 -2.54
CA LEU A 49 -8.27 -14.06 -2.68
C LEU A 49 -7.29 -15.10 -3.23
N ASP A 50 -7.45 -16.38 -2.87
CA ASP A 50 -6.63 -17.46 -3.43
C ASP A 50 -6.82 -17.62 -4.95
N HIS A 51 -8.03 -17.40 -5.46
CA HIS A 51 -8.30 -17.42 -6.91
C HIS A 51 -7.58 -16.31 -7.68
N THR A 52 -7.16 -15.23 -7.02
CA THR A 52 -6.37 -14.17 -7.68
C THR A 52 -4.94 -14.61 -8.00
N LEU A 53 -4.47 -15.69 -7.36
CA LEU A 53 -3.08 -16.13 -7.36
C LEU A 53 -2.09 -15.06 -6.85
N ALA A 54 -2.58 -14.01 -6.20
CA ALA A 54 -1.74 -12.95 -5.66
C ALA A 54 -1.07 -13.35 -4.35
N ASP A 55 0.07 -12.73 -4.09
CA ASP A 55 0.75 -12.72 -2.79
C ASP A 55 0.44 -11.44 -2.03
N VAL A 56 0.15 -10.35 -2.76
CA VAL A 56 -0.31 -9.09 -2.19
C VAL A 56 -1.53 -8.60 -2.95
N VAL A 57 -2.62 -8.30 -2.24
CA VAL A 57 -3.82 -7.69 -2.79
C VAL A 57 -4.04 -6.35 -2.10
N LEU A 58 -4.09 -5.28 -2.88
CA LEU A 58 -4.30 -3.93 -2.42
C LEU A 58 -5.67 -3.45 -2.92
N VAL A 59 -6.58 -3.23 -1.98
CA VAL A 59 -7.96 -2.80 -2.24
C VAL A 59 -8.12 -1.31 -1.92
N GLN A 60 -8.81 -0.60 -2.82
CA GLN A 60 -9.25 0.78 -2.64
C GLN A 60 -10.78 0.85 -2.55
N GLU A 61 -11.29 1.91 -1.93
CA GLU A 61 -12.72 2.16 -1.69
C GLU A 61 -13.47 0.99 -1.03
N HIS A 62 -12.90 0.38 0.01
CA HIS A 62 -13.67 -0.65 0.73
C HIS A 62 -14.93 -0.09 1.41
N LYS A 63 -14.98 1.22 1.71
CA LYS A 63 -16.15 1.95 2.26
C LYS A 63 -16.70 1.37 3.57
N LEU A 64 -15.86 0.67 4.33
CA LEU A 64 -16.22 0.14 5.64
C LEU A 64 -15.73 1.09 6.74
N THR A 65 -16.42 1.08 7.87
CA THR A 65 -15.87 1.55 9.14
C THR A 65 -15.34 0.35 9.93
N ARG A 66 -14.41 0.61 10.86
CA ARG A 66 -13.72 -0.46 11.61
C ARG A 66 -14.68 -1.40 12.33
N ASP A 67 -15.76 -0.88 12.91
CA ASP A 67 -16.80 -1.65 13.60
C ASP A 67 -17.58 -2.61 12.68
N LYS A 68 -17.56 -2.38 11.36
CA LYS A 68 -18.22 -3.24 10.37
C LYS A 68 -17.31 -4.37 9.86
N VAL A 69 -16.01 -4.32 10.16
CA VAL A 69 -15.08 -5.38 9.76
C VAL A 69 -15.23 -6.57 10.70
N LYS A 70 -15.87 -7.63 10.21
CA LYS A 70 -16.04 -8.89 10.95
C LYS A 70 -14.69 -9.62 11.06
N ARG A 71 -14.55 -10.45 12.11
CA ARG A 71 -13.34 -11.27 12.35
C ARG A 71 -12.89 -12.06 11.12
N GLU A 72 -13.80 -12.66 10.37
CA GLU A 72 -13.47 -13.42 9.17
C GLU A 72 -12.80 -12.55 8.10
N LEU A 73 -13.30 -11.33 7.86
CA LEU A 73 -12.74 -10.39 6.90
C LEU A 73 -11.44 -9.73 7.40
N ALA A 74 -11.31 -9.51 8.70
CA ALA A 74 -10.08 -8.99 9.28
C ALA A 74 -8.95 -10.03 9.26
N MET A 75 -9.26 -11.29 9.58
CA MET A 75 -8.25 -12.33 9.71
C MET A 75 -7.95 -13.03 8.37
N LEU A 76 -8.95 -13.18 7.49
CA LEU A 76 -8.84 -13.90 6.20
C LEU A 76 -8.08 -15.23 6.30
N ASN A 77 -8.31 -15.97 7.39
CA ASN A 77 -7.67 -17.25 7.60
C ASN A 77 -8.24 -18.29 6.63
N ALA A 78 -7.39 -19.10 6.04
CA ALA A 78 -7.85 -20.29 5.33
C ALA A 78 -8.37 -21.29 6.38
N ARG A 79 -9.69 -21.56 6.38
CA ARG A 79 -10.32 -22.69 7.10
C ARG A 79 -10.03 -22.77 8.61
N GLY A 80 -9.68 -21.66 9.26
CA GLY A 80 -9.44 -21.60 10.70
C GLY A 80 -8.02 -21.95 11.15
N GLU A 81 -7.10 -22.19 10.22
CA GLU A 81 -5.68 -22.40 10.52
C GLU A 81 -4.96 -21.07 10.73
N ALA A 82 -4.18 -20.94 11.79
CA ALA A 82 -3.50 -19.68 12.14
C ALA A 82 -2.26 -19.39 11.28
N ALA A 83 -1.68 -20.43 10.68
CA ALA A 83 -0.44 -20.38 9.89
C ALA A 83 -0.67 -20.21 8.37
N SER A 84 -1.92 -20.24 7.91
CA SER A 84 -2.30 -20.08 6.50
C SER A 84 -3.37 -19.00 6.34
N GLY A 85 -3.41 -18.36 5.18
CA GLY A 85 -4.31 -17.22 4.90
C GLY A 85 -3.55 -15.92 4.71
N TRP A 86 -4.08 -14.83 5.25
CA TRP A 86 -3.60 -13.47 4.95
C TRP A 86 -3.38 -12.63 6.20
N GLU A 87 -2.46 -11.69 6.14
CA GLU A 87 -2.35 -10.57 7.06
C GLU A 87 -2.95 -9.33 6.41
N THR A 88 -3.80 -8.61 7.14
CA THR A 88 -4.47 -7.42 6.60
C THR A 88 -4.12 -6.16 7.37
N TYR A 89 -4.02 -5.06 6.62
CA TYR A 89 -3.63 -3.73 7.08
C TYR A 89 -4.64 -2.72 6.50
N TRP A 90 -5.24 -1.92 7.36
CA TRP A 90 -6.41 -1.11 7.01
C TRP A 90 -6.19 0.36 7.30
N ALA A 91 -6.67 1.23 6.41
CA ALA A 91 -6.88 2.64 6.67
C ALA A 91 -8.37 2.96 6.48
N PHE A 92 -8.99 3.55 7.49
CA PHE A 92 -10.42 3.88 7.50
C PHE A 92 -10.61 5.39 7.36
N SER A 93 -11.61 5.80 6.60
CA SER A 93 -12.08 7.19 6.64
C SER A 93 -12.67 7.50 8.02
N THR A 94 -12.20 8.58 8.64
CA THR A 94 -12.74 9.16 9.88
C THR A 94 -13.58 10.41 9.61
N THR A 95 -13.45 11.00 8.40
CA THR A 95 -14.23 12.19 7.99
C THR A 95 -15.67 11.87 7.61
N LYS A 96 -15.91 10.69 7.01
CA LYS A 96 -17.22 10.28 6.52
C LYS A 96 -17.40 8.76 6.58
N THR A 97 -18.53 8.31 7.12
CA THR A 97 -18.95 6.90 7.12
C THR A 97 -19.29 6.44 5.70
N GLY A 98 -18.88 5.22 5.33
CA GLY A 98 -19.20 4.65 4.02
C GLY A 98 -18.42 5.28 2.86
N TYR A 99 -17.28 5.89 3.15
CA TYR A 99 -16.48 6.66 2.19
C TYR A 99 -15.02 6.19 2.19
N SER A 100 -14.40 6.16 1.00
CA SER A 100 -12.98 5.86 0.82
C SER A 100 -12.57 4.55 1.53
N GLY A 101 -11.36 4.50 2.07
CA GLY A 101 -10.80 3.37 2.79
C GLY A 101 -9.91 2.50 1.90
N THR A 102 -8.78 2.07 2.45
CA THR A 102 -7.80 1.22 1.76
C THR A 102 -7.42 0.02 2.63
N LEU A 103 -7.17 -1.11 1.97
CA LEU A 103 -6.82 -2.38 2.61
C LEU A 103 -5.66 -3.01 1.84
N THR A 104 -4.58 -3.37 2.53
CA THR A 104 -3.54 -4.26 1.99
C THR A 104 -3.64 -5.62 2.66
N ALA A 105 -3.81 -6.68 1.86
CA ALA A 105 -3.75 -8.07 2.30
C ALA A 105 -2.46 -8.72 1.76
N VAL A 106 -1.70 -9.35 2.64
CA VAL A 106 -0.46 -10.06 2.31
C VAL A 106 -0.62 -11.53 2.66
N ARG A 107 -0.29 -12.43 1.74
CA ARG A 107 -0.35 -13.87 1.94
C ARG A 107 0.71 -14.32 2.94
N LYS A 108 0.30 -15.05 3.97
CA LYS A 108 1.21 -15.70 4.93
C LYS A 108 1.98 -16.82 4.23
N GLY A 109 3.28 -16.90 4.47
CA GLY A 109 4.23 -17.79 3.82
C GLY A 109 4.72 -17.32 2.45
N SER A 110 4.36 -16.11 1.99
CA SER A 110 4.82 -15.58 0.68
C SER A 110 6.26 -15.06 0.72
N GLY A 111 6.79 -14.81 1.91
CA GLY A 111 8.07 -14.11 2.08
C GLY A 111 7.95 -12.60 1.86
N LEU A 112 6.73 -12.06 1.74
CA LEU A 112 6.43 -10.63 1.65
C LEU A 112 5.70 -10.13 2.91
N GLU A 113 5.88 -10.77 4.06
CA GLU A 113 5.31 -10.30 5.31
C GLU A 113 5.93 -8.96 5.73
N PRO A 114 5.11 -7.92 6.03
CA PRO A 114 5.64 -6.62 6.39
C PRO A 114 6.40 -6.63 7.72
N VAL A 115 7.56 -5.97 7.72
CA VAL A 115 8.29 -5.65 8.94
C VAL A 115 7.65 -4.48 9.70
N GLU A 116 6.96 -3.61 8.98
CA GLU A 116 6.28 -2.42 9.49
C GLU A 116 5.08 -2.08 8.60
N ALA A 117 4.04 -1.46 9.17
CA ALA A 117 2.92 -0.95 8.40
C ALA A 117 2.35 0.31 9.04
N ALA A 118 1.87 1.25 8.21
CA ALA A 118 1.36 2.55 8.61
C ALA A 118 0.10 2.91 7.79
N SER A 119 -0.84 3.61 8.43
CA SER A 119 -2.02 4.22 7.79
C SER A 119 -2.07 5.73 8.00
N ASP A 120 -0.97 6.29 8.51
CA ASP A 120 -0.77 7.67 8.95
C ASP A 120 0.51 8.28 8.32
N ALA A 121 0.87 7.80 7.13
CA ALA A 121 2.13 8.15 6.46
C ALA A 121 2.08 9.50 5.71
N LEU A 122 0.89 9.96 5.32
CA LEU A 122 0.74 11.20 4.55
C LEU A 122 0.52 12.42 5.44
N GLY A 123 0.19 12.25 6.71
CA GLY A 123 -0.18 13.33 7.62
C GLY A 123 -1.70 13.51 7.69
N ARG A 124 -2.15 14.06 8.82
CA ARG A 124 -3.56 14.09 9.25
C ARG A 124 -4.54 14.64 8.21
N GLU A 125 -4.14 15.66 7.43
CA GLU A 125 -4.98 16.24 6.36
C GLU A 125 -5.45 15.16 5.36
N PHE A 126 -4.61 14.18 5.05
CA PHE A 126 -4.86 13.18 4.01
C PHE A 126 -5.27 11.82 4.59
N ASP A 127 -4.69 11.45 5.73
CA ASP A 127 -4.91 10.14 6.34
C ASP A 127 -6.29 10.00 6.99
N ASP A 128 -6.93 11.11 7.40
CA ASP A 128 -8.31 11.11 7.91
C ASP A 128 -9.34 10.62 6.85
N GLU A 129 -8.98 10.57 5.57
CA GLU A 129 -9.81 9.98 4.51
C GLU A 129 -9.50 8.50 4.24
N GLY A 130 -8.56 7.86 4.95
CA GLY A 130 -8.26 6.43 4.81
C GLY A 130 -7.67 6.05 3.45
N ARG A 131 -6.92 6.95 2.81
CA ARG A 131 -6.50 6.87 1.41
C ARG A 131 -5.19 6.13 1.17
N CYS A 132 -4.46 5.78 2.21
CA CYS A 132 -3.14 5.17 2.08
C CYS A 132 -2.90 4.10 3.15
N VAL A 133 -2.44 2.93 2.71
CA VAL A 133 -1.80 1.93 3.57
C VAL A 133 -0.40 1.69 3.05
N LEU A 134 0.58 1.94 3.90
CA LEU A 134 1.99 1.69 3.61
C LEU A 134 2.43 0.43 4.35
N THR A 135 3.06 -0.50 3.63
CA THR A 135 3.67 -1.70 4.21
C THR A 135 5.14 -1.75 3.81
N ARG A 136 6.04 -1.94 4.78
CA ARG A 136 7.47 -2.07 4.55
C ARG A 136 7.88 -3.52 4.69
N HIS A 137 8.58 -4.03 3.69
CA HIS A 137 8.98 -5.42 3.50
C HIS A 137 10.50 -5.49 3.58
N GLY A 138 11.02 -6.11 4.63
CA GLY A 138 12.44 -6.03 4.95
C GLY A 138 12.89 -4.65 5.47
N VAL A 139 14.11 -4.62 6.00
CA VAL A 139 14.73 -3.45 6.62
C VAL A 139 15.53 -2.63 5.61
N SER A 140 15.78 -1.38 5.94
CA SER A 140 16.62 -0.51 5.13
C SER A 140 18.11 -0.65 5.48
N PRO A 141 19.04 -0.46 4.51
CA PRO A 141 18.81 -0.32 3.08
C PRO A 141 18.46 -1.67 2.42
N GLY A 142 17.81 -1.63 1.26
CA GLY A 142 17.50 -2.81 0.44
C GLY A 142 16.10 -3.41 0.65
N GLY A 143 15.37 -2.97 1.67
CA GLY A 143 13.95 -3.30 1.84
C GLY A 143 13.06 -2.65 0.79
N MET A 144 11.84 -3.16 0.65
CA MET A 144 10.81 -2.62 -0.24
C MET A 144 9.71 -1.93 0.57
N THR A 145 9.15 -0.87 0.03
CA THR A 145 7.95 -0.21 0.56
C THR A 145 6.85 -0.30 -0.48
N LEU A 146 5.74 -0.92 -0.09
CA LEU A 146 4.55 -1.04 -0.91
C LEU A 146 3.51 -0.04 -0.41
N VAL A 147 3.11 0.86 -1.31
CA VAL A 147 2.19 1.98 -1.07
C VAL A 147 0.86 1.67 -1.78
N ASN A 148 -0.14 1.24 -0.99
CA ASN A 148 -1.52 1.15 -1.45
C ASN A 148 -2.15 2.55 -1.39
N VAL A 149 -2.58 3.10 -2.52
CA VAL A 149 -3.14 4.46 -2.55
C VAL A 149 -4.49 4.54 -3.26
N TYR A 150 -5.39 5.33 -2.70
CA TYR A 150 -6.60 5.81 -3.33
C TYR A 150 -6.55 7.34 -3.39
N THR A 151 -6.05 7.86 -4.50
CA THR A 151 -5.91 9.31 -4.69
C THR A 151 -7.29 9.98 -4.76
N PRO A 152 -7.42 11.23 -4.28
CA PRO A 152 -8.67 11.97 -4.41
C PRO A 152 -9.08 12.19 -5.86
N ASN A 153 -10.38 12.10 -6.15
CA ASN A 153 -10.94 12.66 -7.36
C ASN A 153 -10.93 14.21 -7.27
N GLY A 154 -10.68 14.89 -8.39
CA GLY A 154 -10.68 16.36 -8.46
C GLY A 154 -12.06 17.01 -8.33
N GLY A 155 -13.13 16.22 -8.30
CA GLY A 155 -14.52 16.66 -8.24
C GLY A 155 -15.13 16.83 -9.62
N ASP A 156 -16.45 17.00 -9.67
CA ASP A 156 -17.19 17.14 -10.92
C ASP A 156 -16.89 18.48 -11.61
N ARG A 157 -16.94 18.47 -12.93
CA ARG A 157 -16.78 19.67 -13.76
C ARG A 157 -18.05 20.53 -13.80
N PRO A 158 -17.91 21.84 -14.11
CA PRO A 158 -16.65 22.55 -14.35
C PRO A 158 -15.91 22.95 -13.06
N ALA A 159 -16.57 22.89 -11.91
CA ALA A 159 -16.06 23.47 -10.66
C ALA A 159 -14.81 22.79 -10.09
N ARG A 160 -14.64 21.47 -10.29
CA ARG A 160 -13.48 20.69 -9.81
C ARG A 160 -13.12 21.03 -8.35
N ALA A 161 -14.13 21.07 -7.48
CA ALA A 161 -14.02 21.64 -6.13
C ALA A 161 -12.97 20.96 -5.22
N ARG A 162 -12.48 19.77 -5.59
CA ARG A 162 -11.50 18.98 -4.84
C ARG A 162 -10.10 19.02 -5.45
N LEU A 163 -9.90 19.68 -6.61
CA LEU A 163 -8.63 19.67 -7.32
C LEU A 163 -7.47 20.20 -6.47
N ALA A 164 -7.66 21.34 -5.78
CA ALA A 164 -6.62 21.89 -4.90
C ALA A 164 -6.20 20.91 -3.79
N PHE A 165 -7.13 20.16 -3.21
CA PHE A 165 -6.82 19.10 -2.25
C PHE A 165 -6.07 17.95 -2.92
N LYS A 166 -6.49 17.52 -4.11
CA LYS A 166 -5.81 16.45 -4.87
C LYS A 166 -4.36 16.84 -5.15
N LEU A 167 -4.08 18.06 -5.61
CA LEU A 167 -2.72 18.49 -5.91
C LEU A 167 -1.81 18.48 -4.67
N ARG A 168 -2.31 18.92 -3.51
CA ARG A 168 -1.55 18.79 -2.23
C ARG A 168 -1.36 17.33 -1.80
N PHE A 169 -2.37 16.48 -1.99
CA PHE A 169 -2.26 15.05 -1.74
C PHE A 169 -1.17 14.41 -2.59
N LEU A 170 -1.15 14.72 -3.89
CA LEU A 170 -0.13 14.24 -4.83
C LEU A 170 1.27 14.75 -4.44
N ALA A 171 1.40 16.02 -4.01
CA ALA A 171 2.65 16.58 -3.48
C ALA A 171 3.18 15.77 -2.29
N ARG A 172 2.30 15.46 -1.35
CA ARG A 172 2.64 14.67 -0.18
C ARG A 172 2.99 13.22 -0.53
N LEU A 173 2.27 12.60 -1.47
CA LEU A 173 2.56 11.27 -1.96
C LEU A 173 3.93 11.22 -2.66
N ARG A 174 4.27 12.24 -3.45
CA ARG A 174 5.61 12.36 -4.06
C ARG A 174 6.69 12.45 -3.00
N ALA A 175 6.52 13.31 -2.01
CA ALA A 175 7.47 13.44 -0.90
C ALA A 175 7.67 12.14 -0.13
N LEU A 176 6.58 11.36 0.09
CA LEU A 176 6.66 10.04 0.69
C LEU A 176 7.51 9.08 -0.16
N ILE A 177 7.24 8.98 -1.47
CA ILE A 177 8.00 8.13 -2.41
C ILE A 177 9.49 8.51 -2.39
N ASP A 178 9.80 9.81 -2.50
CA ASP A 178 11.18 10.28 -2.53
C ASP A 178 11.89 10.01 -1.19
N SER A 179 11.20 10.15 -0.05
CA SER A 179 11.76 9.87 1.27
C SER A 179 12.08 8.39 1.48
N GLU A 180 11.21 7.47 1.03
CA GLU A 180 11.45 6.03 1.12
C GLU A 180 12.64 5.63 0.24
N ARG A 181 12.74 6.18 -0.97
CA ARG A 181 13.87 5.95 -1.88
C ARG A 181 15.17 6.52 -1.31
N ALA A 182 15.14 7.73 -0.75
CA ALA A 182 16.29 8.34 -0.07
C ALA A 182 16.76 7.53 1.15
N ALA A 183 15.83 6.84 1.83
CA ALA A 183 16.17 5.90 2.91
C ALA A 183 16.80 4.59 2.40
N GLY A 184 16.94 4.40 1.08
CA GLY A 184 17.51 3.20 0.47
C GLY A 184 16.51 2.07 0.25
N ARG A 185 15.21 2.38 0.22
CA ARG A 185 14.14 1.41 -0.04
C ARG A 185 13.70 1.44 -1.50
N ARG A 186 13.25 0.30 -2.01
CA ARG A 186 12.55 0.22 -3.30
C ARG A 186 11.08 0.49 -3.11
N VAL A 187 10.48 1.36 -3.92
CA VAL A 187 9.06 1.67 -3.80
C VAL A 187 8.24 0.89 -4.83
N VAL A 188 7.15 0.26 -4.39
CA VAL A 188 6.07 -0.20 -5.25
C VAL A 188 4.85 0.66 -4.96
N LEU A 189 4.41 1.45 -5.92
CA LEU A 189 3.20 2.27 -5.81
C LEU A 189 2.08 1.55 -6.55
N ALA A 190 0.97 1.28 -5.86
CA ALA A 190 -0.16 0.65 -6.51
C ALA A 190 -1.50 1.17 -5.99
N GLY A 191 -2.47 1.26 -6.89
CA GLY A 191 -3.83 1.67 -6.57
C GLY A 191 -4.45 2.56 -7.64
N ASP A 192 -5.52 3.22 -7.26
CA ASP A 192 -6.27 4.15 -8.09
C ASP A 192 -5.67 5.57 -7.96
N LEU A 193 -4.99 5.99 -9.02
CA LEU A 193 -4.35 7.30 -9.11
C LEU A 193 -5.30 8.40 -9.63
N ASN A 194 -6.53 8.06 -10.04
CA ASN A 194 -7.51 8.99 -10.60
C ASN A 194 -6.92 9.90 -11.70
N ILE A 195 -5.89 9.44 -12.42
CA ILE A 195 -5.15 10.20 -13.43
C ILE A 195 -4.72 9.19 -14.51
N PRO A 196 -5.12 9.36 -15.78
CA PRO A 196 -4.56 8.60 -16.88
C PRO A 196 -3.14 9.08 -17.16
N ARG A 197 -2.27 8.17 -17.59
CA ARG A 197 -0.89 8.53 -17.90
C ARG A 197 -0.76 9.25 -19.23
N SER A 198 -1.57 8.89 -20.23
CA SER A 198 -1.55 9.54 -21.55
C SER A 198 -2.90 9.48 -22.25
N ALA A 199 -2.99 10.08 -23.44
CA ALA A 199 -4.17 10.00 -24.28
C ALA A 199 -4.59 8.56 -24.60
N ARG A 200 -3.64 7.61 -24.72
CA ARG A 200 -3.96 6.19 -24.96
C ARG A 200 -4.66 5.51 -23.79
N ASP A 201 -4.56 6.09 -22.60
CA ASP A 201 -5.19 5.62 -21.37
C ASP A 201 -6.59 6.20 -21.14
N ALA A 202 -7.12 6.92 -22.11
CA ALA A 202 -8.42 7.54 -22.06
C ALA A 202 -9.19 7.24 -23.35
N PHE A 203 -10.48 6.92 -23.24
CA PHE A 203 -11.36 7.00 -24.38
C PHE A 203 -11.60 8.47 -24.76
N TRP A 204 -11.39 8.79 -26.03
CA TRP A 204 -11.72 10.09 -26.62
C TRP A 204 -12.87 9.91 -27.60
N SER A 205 -13.86 10.78 -27.53
CA SER A 205 -14.91 10.83 -28.55
C SER A 205 -14.30 11.17 -29.92
N ALA A 206 -14.96 10.79 -31.01
CA ALA A 206 -14.48 11.01 -32.37
C ALA A 206 -14.27 12.50 -32.75
N ASP A 207 -14.82 13.42 -31.94
CA ASP A 207 -14.62 14.87 -32.04
C ASP A 207 -13.37 15.37 -31.29
N GLY A 208 -12.56 14.47 -30.72
CA GLY A 208 -11.34 14.77 -29.97
C GLY A 208 -11.60 15.37 -28.58
N SER A 209 -12.86 15.49 -28.15
CA SER A 209 -13.16 15.94 -26.79
C SER A 209 -12.93 14.78 -25.79
N SER A 210 -12.10 14.99 -24.76
CA SER A 210 -12.19 14.14 -23.57
C SER A 210 -13.25 14.69 -22.62
N GLU A 211 -14.24 13.84 -22.36
CA GLU A 211 -15.12 13.98 -21.20
C GLU A 211 -14.39 13.75 -19.87
N LEU A 212 -13.07 13.56 -19.87
CA LEU A 212 -12.30 13.25 -18.65
C LEU A 212 -11.61 14.46 -18.00
N GLY A 213 -11.04 15.39 -18.78
CA GLY A 213 -10.65 16.74 -18.32
C GLY A 213 -9.80 16.76 -17.07
N TYR A 214 -8.68 16.06 -17.13
CA TYR A 214 -7.61 16.16 -16.14
C TYR A 214 -6.76 17.40 -16.41
N SER A 215 -6.24 18.02 -15.36
CA SER A 215 -5.39 19.20 -15.50
C SER A 215 -3.94 18.82 -15.86
N ASP A 216 -3.20 19.79 -16.39
CA ASP A 216 -1.77 19.61 -16.72
C ASP A 216 -0.96 19.29 -15.46
N GLU A 217 -1.36 19.78 -14.29
CA GLU A 217 -0.70 19.45 -13.02
C GLU A 217 -0.96 18.01 -12.59
N GLU A 218 -2.16 17.48 -12.85
CA GLU A 218 -2.50 16.07 -12.56
C GLU A 218 -1.67 15.13 -13.43
N THR A 219 -1.71 15.34 -14.76
CA THR A 219 -0.99 14.49 -15.72
C THR A 219 0.53 14.67 -15.62
N GLY A 220 1.00 15.91 -15.42
CA GLY A 220 2.40 16.25 -15.21
C GLY A 220 2.99 15.61 -13.95
N TRP A 221 2.20 15.44 -12.88
CA TRP A 221 2.64 14.69 -11.70
C TRP A 221 2.97 13.23 -12.03
N LEU A 222 2.07 12.56 -12.76
CA LEU A 222 2.23 11.16 -13.12
C LEU A 222 3.41 10.97 -14.07
N ALA A 223 3.53 11.85 -15.07
CA ALA A 223 4.69 11.90 -15.98
C ALA A 223 6.01 12.09 -15.21
N ALA A 224 6.05 12.91 -14.16
CA ALA A 224 7.24 13.11 -13.34
C ALA A 224 7.64 11.89 -12.49
N ILE A 225 6.73 10.93 -12.27
CA ILE A 225 6.98 9.73 -11.46
C ILE A 225 7.28 8.50 -12.33
N CYS A 226 6.59 8.30 -13.45
CA CYS A 226 6.77 7.12 -14.30
C CYS A 226 7.25 7.41 -15.73
N GLY A 227 7.42 8.68 -16.09
CA GLY A 227 7.84 9.14 -17.41
C GLY A 227 6.65 9.39 -18.33
N ALA A 228 6.77 10.42 -19.18
CA ALA A 228 5.84 10.65 -20.28
C ALA A 228 5.94 9.53 -21.33
N ASP A 229 4.84 9.25 -22.04
CA ASP A 229 4.85 8.30 -23.17
C ASP A 229 5.56 8.89 -24.41
N ASP A 230 5.50 10.22 -24.59
CA ASP A 230 6.28 10.97 -25.57
C ASP A 230 7.22 11.95 -24.84
N PRO A 231 8.56 11.87 -25.05
CA PRO A 231 9.51 12.82 -24.49
C PRO A 231 9.24 14.29 -24.88
N SER A 232 8.53 14.54 -25.99
CA SER A 232 8.14 15.87 -26.45
C SER A 232 6.88 16.42 -25.77
N GLU A 233 6.09 15.57 -25.12
CA GLU A 233 4.95 15.95 -24.26
C GLU A 233 5.35 16.07 -22.78
N GLY A 234 6.65 15.95 -22.47
CA GLY A 234 7.21 16.13 -21.14
C GLY A 234 7.08 17.58 -20.66
N GLY A 235 5.90 17.94 -20.14
CA GLY A 235 5.74 19.15 -19.35
C GLY A 235 6.77 19.19 -18.22
N VAL A 236 7.42 20.34 -18.04
CA VAL A 236 8.32 20.55 -16.91
C VAL A 236 7.49 20.33 -15.63
N PRO A 237 7.89 19.43 -14.72
CA PRO A 237 7.18 19.25 -13.46
C PRO A 237 7.07 20.63 -12.78
N PRO A 238 5.88 21.08 -12.33
CA PRO A 238 5.72 22.43 -11.81
C PRO A 238 6.79 22.73 -10.74
N ALA A 239 7.26 23.97 -10.64
CA ALA A 239 8.33 24.33 -9.69
C ALA A 239 7.99 23.95 -8.22
N ALA A 240 6.69 23.84 -7.90
CA ALA A 240 6.17 23.40 -6.61
C ALA A 240 6.65 22.00 -6.15
N TRP A 241 7.09 21.14 -7.07
CA TRP A 241 7.44 19.75 -6.78
C TRP A 241 8.91 19.53 -6.40
N GLN A 242 9.72 20.59 -6.45
CA GLN A 242 11.17 20.52 -6.21
C GLN A 242 11.57 21.05 -4.80
N GLY A 243 10.61 21.52 -4.00
CA GLY A 243 10.87 22.40 -2.85
C GLY A 243 10.84 21.82 -1.43
N GLU A 244 10.30 20.63 -1.16
CA GLU A 244 10.03 20.19 0.24
C GLU A 244 10.93 19.02 0.73
N VAL A 245 12.19 18.98 0.34
CA VAL A 245 13.14 17.95 0.82
C VAL A 245 13.93 18.40 2.07
N ARG A 246 13.64 19.56 2.66
CA ARG A 246 14.39 20.06 3.82
C ARG A 246 13.47 20.50 4.96
N SER A 247 13.06 19.52 5.80
CA SER A 247 12.91 19.65 7.27
C SER A 247 12.01 18.61 7.94
N ALA A 248 11.97 17.34 7.48
CA ALA A 248 11.23 16.27 8.19
C ALA A 248 12.14 15.30 8.96
N GLY A 249 13.34 15.74 9.33
CA GLY A 249 14.38 14.89 9.94
C GLY A 249 14.90 15.44 11.26
N ALA A 250 14.03 15.66 12.26
CA ALA A 250 14.40 15.67 13.68
C ALA A 250 13.16 15.90 14.56
N ALA A 251 12.47 14.83 14.94
CA ALA A 251 11.66 14.83 16.17
C ALA A 251 11.86 13.49 16.87
N ARG A 252 12.94 13.41 17.66
CA ARG A 252 13.15 12.34 18.63
C ARG A 252 12.24 12.56 19.83
N ALA A 253 11.81 11.43 20.38
CA ALA A 253 11.12 11.26 21.65
C ALA A 253 11.76 12.02 22.84
N GLY A 254 10.93 12.50 23.77
CA GLY A 254 11.35 12.82 25.14
C GLY A 254 10.61 13.96 25.84
N ALA A 255 9.67 13.59 26.72
CA ALA A 255 9.32 14.19 28.02
C ALA A 255 8.84 15.67 28.18
N ARG A 256 7.69 15.72 28.88
CA ARG A 256 6.97 16.75 29.67
C ARG A 256 7.72 17.96 30.26
N SER A 257 6.91 19.05 30.38
CA SER A 257 6.85 20.16 31.36
C SER A 257 8.08 21.08 31.48
N ASP A 258 8.02 22.41 31.47
CA ASP A 258 7.12 23.38 32.12
C ASP A 258 7.14 24.76 31.43
N ARG A 259 6.18 25.61 31.80
CA ARG A 259 6.02 27.03 31.42
C ARG A 259 7.20 27.92 31.86
N ALA A 260 7.53 28.96 31.06
CA ALA A 260 7.43 30.39 31.47
C ALA A 260 7.99 31.40 30.43
N SER A 261 7.16 32.42 30.15
CA SER A 261 7.42 33.86 29.89
C SER A 261 8.47 34.39 28.89
N GLU A 262 7.93 35.15 27.92
CA GLU A 262 8.24 36.56 27.54
C GLU A 262 9.71 37.02 27.34
N ARG A 263 10.05 37.53 26.13
CA ARG A 263 10.07 38.97 25.78
C ARG A 263 10.63 39.22 24.37
N ALA A 264 10.17 40.32 23.79
CA ALA A 264 10.46 40.86 22.47
C ALA A 264 11.85 41.51 22.37
N GLY A 265 12.36 41.61 21.12
CA GLY A 265 13.50 42.44 20.76
C GLY A 265 13.69 42.47 19.24
N HIS A 266 13.31 43.58 18.63
CA HIS A 266 13.44 43.92 17.21
C HIS A 266 14.64 44.84 17.06
N VAL A 267 15.64 44.52 16.24
CA VAL A 267 16.61 45.49 15.69
C VAL A 267 17.05 45.05 14.29
N SER A 268 17.09 46.05 13.43
CA SER A 268 17.34 46.15 12.00
C SER A 268 18.82 46.03 11.58
N ASP A 269 18.99 45.61 10.33
CA ASP A 269 19.88 46.11 9.25
C ASP A 269 21.29 46.63 9.60
N GLU A 270 22.32 46.10 8.93
CA GLU A 270 23.07 46.84 7.89
C GLU A 270 24.19 45.99 7.26
N SER A 271 24.44 46.31 5.99
CA SER A 271 25.42 45.78 5.04
C SER A 271 26.86 46.07 5.41
N GLU A 272 27.80 45.19 5.04
CA GLU A 272 29.14 45.64 4.64
C GLU A 272 29.81 44.68 3.65
N THR A 273 30.25 45.28 2.54
CA THR A 273 31.04 44.70 1.46
C THR A 273 32.52 44.62 1.85
N ALA A 274 33.18 43.50 1.60
CA ALA A 274 34.64 43.46 1.54
C ALA A 274 35.12 42.40 0.54
N ALA A 275 35.73 42.89 -0.53
CA ALA A 275 36.58 42.10 -1.43
C ALA A 275 37.95 41.90 -0.76
N CYS A 276 38.52 40.70 -0.87
CA CYS A 276 39.96 40.52 -0.80
C CYS A 276 40.40 39.28 -1.60
N SER A 277 41.61 39.42 -2.12
CA SER A 277 42.26 38.77 -3.24
C SER A 277 42.82 37.37 -3.00
N ASP A 278 43.07 36.70 -4.13
CA ASP A 278 43.87 35.50 -4.39
C ASP A 278 45.00 35.17 -3.40
N ALA A 279 45.08 33.88 -3.03
CA ALA A 279 46.32 33.12 -2.92
C ALA A 279 46.03 31.61 -3.04
N GLY A 280 46.76 30.95 -3.94
CA GLY A 280 46.49 29.60 -4.43
C GLY A 280 46.69 28.43 -3.47
N GLY A 281 46.06 27.31 -3.83
CA GLY A 281 46.23 26.00 -3.22
C GLY A 281 45.46 24.93 -4.00
N VAL A 282 46.17 24.21 -4.86
CA VAL A 282 45.71 23.11 -5.71
C VAL A 282 44.95 21.99 -4.97
N ALA A 283 43.74 21.67 -5.41
CA ALA A 283 43.12 20.35 -5.23
C ALA A 283 42.07 20.05 -6.33
N ALA A 284 42.47 19.16 -7.23
CA ALA A 284 41.74 18.34 -8.19
C ALA A 284 40.19 18.44 -8.29
N CYS A 285 39.74 18.76 -9.51
CA CYS A 285 38.63 18.15 -10.25
C CYS A 285 37.37 17.73 -9.46
N ALA A 286 36.56 18.71 -9.06
CA ALA A 286 35.11 18.49 -8.95
C ALA A 286 34.51 18.61 -10.37
N GLY A 287 34.54 17.51 -11.11
CA GLY A 287 33.83 17.40 -12.37
C GLY A 287 32.36 17.76 -12.17
N SER A 288 31.92 18.79 -12.87
CA SER A 288 30.52 19.14 -13.09
C SER A 288 29.76 17.88 -13.52
N ARG A 289 29.02 17.27 -12.60
CA ARG A 289 27.96 16.32 -12.99
C ARG A 289 26.91 17.16 -13.70
N GLY A 290 27.02 17.22 -15.02
CA GLY A 290 25.95 17.74 -15.86
C GLY A 290 24.64 17.09 -15.42
N ALA A 291 23.60 17.90 -15.31
CA ALA A 291 22.25 17.44 -15.04
C ALA A 291 21.81 16.53 -16.20
N GLN A 292 22.15 15.24 -16.13
CA GLN A 292 21.41 14.21 -16.83
C GLN A 292 19.98 14.35 -16.34
N ALA A 293 19.02 14.59 -17.24
CA ALA A 293 17.60 14.55 -16.92
C ALA A 293 17.33 13.25 -16.15
N ALA A 294 17.04 13.37 -14.85
CA ALA A 294 16.90 12.21 -14.00
C ALA A 294 15.75 11.34 -14.54
N CYS A 295 16.04 10.10 -14.91
CA CYS A 295 15.02 9.17 -15.36
C CYS A 295 13.92 9.06 -14.30
N ALA A 296 12.66 8.93 -14.74
CA ALA A 296 11.52 8.85 -13.85
C ALA A 296 11.69 7.71 -12.81
N PRO A 297 11.39 7.96 -11.52
CA PRO A 297 11.76 7.07 -10.43
C PRO A 297 11.06 5.71 -10.47
N LEU A 298 9.85 5.64 -11.03
CA LEU A 298 9.06 4.43 -11.14
C LEU A 298 8.85 4.02 -12.61
N VAL A 299 8.37 2.79 -12.79
CA VAL A 299 8.01 2.19 -14.08
C VAL A 299 6.56 1.73 -14.00
N ASP A 300 5.73 2.20 -14.92
CA ASP A 300 4.37 1.70 -15.16
C ASP A 300 4.46 0.28 -15.76
N THR A 301 4.18 -0.73 -14.95
CA THR A 301 4.40 -2.14 -15.32
C THR A 301 3.53 -2.59 -16.49
N PHE A 302 2.29 -2.06 -16.58
CA PHE A 302 1.40 -2.40 -17.68
C PHE A 302 1.97 -1.91 -19.00
N ARG A 303 2.42 -0.65 -19.06
CA ARG A 303 3.02 -0.08 -20.28
C ARG A 303 4.40 -0.63 -20.60
N ALA A 304 5.17 -1.08 -19.59
CA ALA A 304 6.41 -1.81 -19.83
C ALA A 304 6.17 -3.16 -20.54
N CYS A 305 5.09 -3.87 -20.20
CA CYS A 305 4.72 -5.12 -20.87
C CYS A 305 3.92 -4.91 -22.17
N HIS A 306 3.12 -3.84 -22.24
CA HIS A 306 2.12 -3.58 -23.28
C HIS A 306 2.19 -2.14 -23.81
N PRO A 307 3.33 -1.72 -24.39
CA PRO A 307 3.57 -0.31 -24.75
C PRO A 307 2.56 0.22 -25.78
N ALA A 308 2.11 -0.63 -26.71
CA ALA A 308 1.21 -0.25 -27.80
C ALA A 308 -0.27 -0.64 -27.57
N ALA A 309 -0.64 -1.12 -26.38
CA ALA A 309 -2.02 -1.56 -26.13
C ALA A 309 -3.00 -0.38 -26.07
N ASP A 310 -3.97 -0.37 -26.97
CA ASP A 310 -5.06 0.60 -26.99
C ASP A 310 -6.34 0.00 -26.38
N GLY A 311 -7.22 0.84 -25.84
CA GLY A 311 -8.49 0.40 -25.23
C GLY A 311 -8.32 -0.38 -23.92
N ALA A 312 -7.13 -0.34 -23.31
CA ALA A 312 -6.78 -1.04 -22.08
C ALA A 312 -7.22 -0.25 -20.83
N PHE A 313 -8.52 -0.09 -20.65
CA PHE A 313 -9.09 0.72 -19.56
C PHE A 313 -9.30 -0.08 -18.27
N THR A 314 -9.35 0.61 -17.14
CA THR A 314 -9.56 0.02 -15.82
C THR A 314 -10.83 0.47 -15.13
N VAL A 315 -11.45 1.57 -15.56
CA VAL A 315 -12.72 2.08 -15.03
C VAL A 315 -13.67 2.52 -16.16
N TRP A 316 -14.98 2.38 -15.93
CA TRP A 316 -16.03 2.81 -16.85
C TRP A 316 -17.23 3.40 -16.11
N ASP A 317 -17.79 4.48 -16.64
CA ASP A 317 -19.02 5.08 -16.10
C ASP A 317 -20.21 4.10 -16.19
N GLN A 318 -20.74 3.70 -15.04
CA GLN A 318 -21.89 2.80 -14.94
C GLN A 318 -23.19 3.42 -15.45
N ARG A 319 -23.41 4.73 -15.23
CA ARG A 319 -24.65 5.42 -15.62
C ARG A 319 -24.81 5.45 -17.14
N LYS A 320 -23.69 5.53 -17.86
CA LYS A 320 -23.62 5.50 -19.33
C LYS A 320 -23.51 4.09 -19.91
N ALA A 321 -23.52 3.05 -19.06
CA ALA A 321 -23.20 1.68 -19.43
C ALA A 321 -21.91 1.58 -20.28
N ALA A 322 -20.93 2.43 -19.97
CA ALA A 322 -19.80 2.74 -20.85
C ALA A 322 -18.89 1.53 -21.11
N ARG A 323 -18.87 0.58 -20.17
CA ARG A 323 -18.12 -0.67 -20.27
C ARG A 323 -18.53 -1.55 -21.45
N THR A 324 -19.81 -1.54 -21.83
CA THR A 324 -20.31 -2.32 -22.98
C THR A 324 -19.74 -1.86 -24.32
N ARG A 325 -19.35 -0.58 -24.39
CA ARG A 325 -18.76 0.08 -25.58
C ARG A 325 -17.26 0.33 -25.40
N ASN A 326 -16.67 -0.22 -24.33
CA ASN A 326 -15.30 0.03 -23.90
C ASN A 326 -14.93 1.53 -23.86
N GLN A 327 -15.84 2.40 -23.40
CA GLN A 327 -15.57 3.83 -23.24
C GLN A 327 -15.08 4.10 -21.82
N GLY A 328 -13.79 3.88 -21.58
CA GLY A 328 -13.21 3.89 -20.23
C GLY A 328 -11.95 4.72 -20.10
N VAL A 329 -11.33 4.60 -18.93
CA VAL A 329 -10.04 5.22 -18.60
C VAL A 329 -9.17 4.22 -17.85
N ARG A 330 -7.86 4.25 -18.03
CA ARG A 330 -6.89 3.53 -17.21
C ARG A 330 -6.33 4.46 -16.15
N ILE A 331 -6.74 4.23 -14.91
CA ILE A 331 -6.31 5.02 -13.74
C ILE A 331 -5.81 4.16 -12.57
N ASP A 332 -5.86 2.83 -12.72
CA ASP A 332 -5.38 1.87 -11.74
C ASP A 332 -4.00 1.33 -12.17
N PHE A 333 -3.03 1.35 -11.26
CA PHE A 333 -1.64 1.06 -11.58
C PHE A 333 -1.00 0.09 -10.57
N VAL A 334 -0.05 -0.70 -11.06
CA VAL A 334 1.06 -1.24 -10.27
C VAL A 334 2.33 -0.66 -10.87
N MET A 335 3.05 0.16 -10.12
CA MET A 335 4.31 0.78 -10.52
C MET A 335 5.45 0.26 -9.66
N LEU A 336 6.55 -0.11 -10.30
CA LEU A 336 7.75 -0.57 -9.63
C LEU A 336 8.80 0.54 -9.60
N ASP A 337 9.60 0.58 -8.54
CA ASP A 337 10.85 1.33 -8.56
C ASP A 337 11.65 0.92 -9.80
N ARG A 338 12.23 1.89 -10.50
CA ARG A 338 13.00 1.62 -11.72
C ARG A 338 14.10 0.60 -11.51
N GLU A 339 14.68 0.52 -10.30
CA GLU A 339 15.69 -0.49 -9.99
C GLU A 339 15.10 -1.91 -9.95
N LEU A 340 13.79 -2.07 -9.74
CA LEU A 340 13.09 -3.36 -9.79
C LEU A 340 12.59 -3.73 -11.19
N GLN A 341 12.76 -2.90 -12.22
CA GLN A 341 12.20 -3.18 -13.56
C GLN A 341 12.65 -4.53 -14.14
N HIS A 342 13.85 -4.99 -13.80
CA HIS A 342 14.43 -6.25 -14.28
C HIS A 342 13.77 -7.50 -13.66
N THR A 343 13.02 -7.34 -12.58
CA THR A 343 12.27 -8.41 -11.93
C THR A 343 10.89 -8.61 -12.56
N LEU A 344 10.40 -7.64 -13.35
CA LEU A 344 9.10 -7.73 -14.01
C LEU A 344 9.05 -8.91 -14.98
N ARG A 345 8.02 -9.74 -14.84
CA ARG A 345 7.74 -10.91 -15.69
C ARG A 345 6.45 -10.76 -16.48
N GLY A 346 5.49 -10.02 -15.97
CA GLY A 346 4.25 -9.74 -16.65
C GLY A 346 3.44 -8.68 -15.93
N ALA A 347 2.48 -8.10 -16.64
CA ALA A 347 1.47 -7.25 -16.08
C ALA A 347 0.17 -7.47 -16.86
N ALA A 348 -0.98 -7.36 -16.19
CA ALA A 348 -2.27 -7.58 -16.83
C ALA A 348 -3.38 -6.78 -16.17
N ILE A 349 -4.38 -6.42 -16.98
CA ILE A 349 -5.69 -6.02 -16.52
C ILE A 349 -6.49 -7.31 -16.29
N VAL A 350 -6.96 -7.50 -15.07
CA VAL A 350 -7.65 -8.72 -14.60
C VAL A 350 -9.15 -8.48 -14.65
N TYR A 351 -9.86 -9.34 -15.39
CA TYR A 351 -11.30 -9.21 -15.52
C TYR A 351 -12.00 -9.32 -14.16
N THR A 352 -12.74 -8.26 -13.82
CA THR A 352 -13.67 -8.22 -12.69
C THR A 352 -15.09 -8.04 -13.23
N PRO A 353 -16.10 -8.82 -12.82
CA PRO A 353 -17.47 -8.65 -13.32
C PRO A 353 -18.02 -7.23 -13.07
N PRO A 354 -18.75 -6.61 -14.02
CA PRO A 354 -19.30 -5.25 -13.84
C PRO A 354 -20.23 -5.09 -12.63
N ALA A 355 -20.86 -6.17 -12.18
CA ALA A 355 -21.73 -6.16 -11.01
C ALA A 355 -20.98 -6.03 -9.68
N TRP A 356 -19.66 -6.15 -9.69
CA TRP A 356 -18.82 -6.13 -8.48
C TRP A 356 -18.21 -4.76 -8.25
N SER A 357 -17.69 -4.15 -9.32
CA SER A 357 -17.09 -2.81 -9.33
C SER A 357 -17.18 -2.22 -10.75
N ASP A 358 -17.24 -0.90 -10.83
CA ASP A 358 -16.98 -0.13 -12.05
C ASP A 358 -15.52 -0.21 -12.50
N HIS A 359 -14.62 -0.56 -11.59
CA HIS A 359 -13.23 -0.87 -11.90
C HIS A 359 -12.99 -2.37 -12.14
N VAL A 360 -11.92 -2.65 -12.87
CA VAL A 360 -11.27 -3.97 -12.92
C VAL A 360 -9.97 -3.96 -12.13
N ALA A 361 -9.52 -5.15 -11.76
CA ALA A 361 -8.24 -5.29 -11.09
C ALA A 361 -7.07 -5.16 -12.08
N VAL A 362 -5.88 -4.81 -11.58
CA VAL A 362 -4.62 -4.80 -12.34
C VAL A 362 -3.57 -5.56 -11.56
N CYS A 363 -2.62 -6.22 -12.23
CA CYS A 363 -1.57 -6.95 -11.53
C CYS A 363 -0.21 -6.84 -12.22
N ALA A 364 0.84 -7.09 -11.45
CA ALA A 364 2.19 -7.32 -11.93
C ALA A 364 2.75 -8.60 -11.31
N ASP A 365 3.38 -9.41 -12.15
CA ASP A 365 4.15 -10.60 -11.78
C ASP A 365 5.64 -10.23 -11.74
N VAL A 366 6.28 -10.45 -10.60
CA VAL A 366 7.64 -9.97 -10.32
C VAL A 366 8.47 -11.02 -9.59
N ASP A 367 9.72 -11.20 -9.99
CA ASP A 367 10.68 -12.05 -9.29
C ASP A 367 11.44 -11.23 -8.23
N LEU A 368 10.80 -10.94 -7.09
CA LEU A 368 11.41 -10.10 -6.08
C LEU A 368 12.51 -10.86 -5.31
N PRO A 369 13.63 -10.18 -4.99
CA PRO A 369 14.59 -10.75 -4.06
C PRO A 369 13.93 -10.91 -2.68
N PRO A 370 14.33 -11.94 -1.90
CA PRO A 370 13.86 -12.08 -0.52
C PRO A 370 14.12 -10.79 0.28
N PRO A 371 13.18 -10.35 1.14
CA PRO A 371 13.38 -9.13 1.91
C PRO A 371 14.64 -9.22 2.78
N VAL A 372 15.37 -8.10 2.86
CA VAL A 372 16.53 -7.99 3.76
C VAL A 372 16.02 -7.96 5.20
N LEU A 373 16.38 -8.93 6.04
CA LEU A 373 15.87 -9.01 7.43
C LEU A 373 16.89 -8.59 8.51
N ASN A 374 18.19 -8.50 8.19
CA ASN A 374 19.30 -8.15 9.11
C ASN A 374 19.18 -8.77 10.53
N GLY A 375 18.94 -10.08 10.60
CA GLY A 375 18.83 -10.82 11.87
C GLY A 375 17.46 -10.73 12.55
N ARG A 376 16.48 -10.02 11.98
CA ARG A 376 15.08 -10.14 12.40
C ARG A 376 14.62 -11.59 12.15
N PRO A 377 14.09 -12.28 13.18
CA PRO A 377 13.55 -13.62 13.00
C PRO A 377 12.41 -13.58 11.99
N GLU A 378 12.34 -14.59 11.12
CA GLU A 378 11.21 -14.81 10.22
C GLU A 378 9.89 -15.01 11.00
N SER A 379 9.98 -15.47 12.26
CA SER A 379 8.87 -15.60 13.21
C SER A 379 8.51 -14.32 13.98
N ALA A 380 9.02 -13.15 13.58
CA ALA A 380 8.70 -11.89 14.23
C ALA A 380 7.19 -11.62 14.16
N LYS A 381 6.61 -11.13 15.28
CA LYS A 381 5.18 -10.78 15.35
C LYS A 381 4.80 -9.76 14.28
N ALA A 382 3.57 -9.85 13.78
CA ALA A 382 3.04 -8.90 12.82
C ALA A 382 3.08 -7.45 13.36
N PRO A 383 3.21 -6.44 12.48
CA PRO A 383 3.24 -5.02 12.85
C PRO A 383 2.01 -4.60 13.67
N PRO A 384 2.10 -3.53 14.50
CA PRO A 384 0.97 -3.01 15.28
C PRO A 384 -0.32 -2.75 14.51
N LEU A 385 -0.23 -2.33 13.25
CA LEU A 385 -1.39 -2.05 12.40
C LEU A 385 -2.13 -3.33 11.93
N ALA A 386 -1.48 -4.49 11.97
CA ALA A 386 -2.05 -5.75 11.48
C ALA A 386 -3.37 -6.06 12.20
N ALA A 387 -4.38 -6.50 11.45
CA ALA A 387 -5.71 -6.73 12.00
C ALA A 387 -5.73 -7.79 13.11
N GLU A 388 -4.85 -8.80 13.05
CA GLU A 388 -4.69 -9.80 14.12
C GLU A 388 -4.33 -9.19 15.48
N ARG A 389 -3.83 -7.95 15.49
CA ARG A 389 -3.50 -7.24 16.72
C ARG A 389 -4.65 -6.45 17.31
N TRP A 390 -5.78 -6.31 16.61
CA TRP A 390 -6.94 -5.55 17.07
C TRP A 390 -7.51 -6.11 18.39
N PRO A 391 -7.64 -5.29 19.45
CA PRO A 391 -8.12 -5.74 20.76
C PRO A 391 -9.49 -6.44 20.71
N GLU A 392 -10.41 -5.90 19.92
CA GLU A 392 -11.78 -6.39 19.74
C GLU A 392 -11.86 -7.80 19.13
N LEU A 393 -10.83 -8.22 18.39
CA LEU A 393 -10.78 -9.55 17.76
C LEU A 393 -10.17 -10.63 18.66
N ARG A 394 -9.51 -10.25 19.76
CA ARG A 394 -8.89 -11.18 20.73
C ARG A 394 -9.91 -11.84 21.67
N SER A 395 -11.06 -11.19 21.88
CA SER A 395 -12.03 -11.55 22.93
C SER A 395 -13.11 -12.55 22.50
N ALA A 396 -13.26 -12.82 21.20
CA ALA A 396 -14.30 -13.71 20.67
C ALA A 396 -14.07 -15.21 20.96
N GLY A 397 -12.96 -15.57 21.63
CA GLY A 397 -12.59 -16.94 21.99
C GLY A 397 -13.01 -17.40 23.39
N LYS A 398 -13.68 -16.57 24.20
CA LYS A 398 -14.34 -17.06 25.42
C LYS A 398 -15.68 -17.68 25.03
N SER A 399 -15.63 -18.93 24.58
CA SER A 399 -16.77 -19.69 24.08
C SER A 399 -17.92 -19.76 25.10
N LEU A 400 -19.14 -19.92 24.57
CA LEU A 400 -20.41 -20.25 25.24
C LEU A 400 -20.34 -21.36 26.31
N ALA A 401 -19.22 -22.08 26.45
CA ALA A 401 -18.98 -23.03 27.53
C ALA A 401 -19.12 -22.39 28.93
N SER A 402 -18.84 -21.09 29.09
CA SER A 402 -19.07 -20.40 30.37
C SER A 402 -20.55 -20.09 30.66
N PHE A 403 -21.44 -20.21 29.67
CA PHE A 403 -22.89 -20.02 29.83
C PHE A 403 -23.64 -21.34 30.06
N PHE A 404 -23.12 -22.48 29.59
CA PHE A 404 -23.72 -23.81 29.82
C PHE A 404 -23.06 -24.61 30.96
N GLY A 405 -22.03 -24.07 31.61
CA GLY A 405 -21.24 -24.74 32.66
C GLY A 405 -21.79 -24.67 34.09
N ARG A 406 -23.11 -24.58 34.30
CA ARG A 406 -23.70 -24.75 35.63
C ARG A 406 -24.78 -25.84 35.57
N ALA A 407 -24.38 -27.08 35.84
CA ALA A 407 -25.32 -28.14 36.14
C ALA A 407 -26.21 -27.69 37.33
N PRO A 408 -27.55 -27.87 37.28
CA PRO A 408 -28.40 -27.55 38.39
C PRO A 408 -27.99 -28.40 39.60
N LYS A 409 -27.82 -27.75 40.77
CA LYS A 409 -27.57 -28.45 42.04
C LYS A 409 -28.70 -29.45 42.26
N ARG A 410 -28.34 -30.73 42.45
CA ARG A 410 -29.26 -31.77 42.91
C ARG A 410 -29.88 -31.32 44.24
N PRO A 411 -31.21 -31.34 44.42
CA PRO A 411 -31.81 -31.08 45.72
C PRO A 411 -31.37 -32.17 46.70
N ALA A 412 -30.98 -31.76 47.91
CA ALA A 412 -30.58 -32.67 48.98
C ALA A 412 -31.73 -33.62 49.31
N GLY A 413 -31.52 -34.93 49.14
CA GLY A 413 -32.51 -35.96 49.51
C GLY A 413 -32.84 -37.02 48.46
N SER A 414 -32.19 -37.03 47.29
CA SER A 414 -32.40 -38.11 46.30
C SER A 414 -31.55 -39.35 46.64
N PRO A 415 -32.17 -40.54 46.86
CA PRO A 415 -31.45 -41.76 47.24
C PRO A 415 -30.59 -42.30 46.09
N ASP A 416 -29.46 -42.91 46.43
CA ASP A 416 -28.50 -43.45 45.46
C ASP A 416 -29.06 -44.70 44.74
N PRO A 417 -28.73 -44.90 43.46
CA PRO A 417 -29.16 -46.08 42.72
C PRO A 417 -28.44 -47.35 43.21
N PRO A 418 -29.10 -48.53 43.14
CA PRO A 418 -28.56 -49.78 43.67
C PRO A 418 -27.34 -50.27 42.89
N LYS A 419 -26.34 -50.77 43.62
CA LYS A 419 -25.12 -51.38 43.07
C LYS A 419 -25.46 -52.70 42.37
N SER A 420 -25.28 -52.78 41.07
CA SER A 420 -25.42 -54.04 40.32
C SER A 420 -24.27 -55.00 40.63
N ALA A 421 -24.62 -56.20 41.10
CA ALA A 421 -23.72 -57.31 41.35
C ALA A 421 -23.09 -57.86 40.05
N GLY A 422 -21.85 -58.33 40.15
CA GLY A 422 -21.04 -58.79 39.02
C GLY A 422 -21.58 -60.04 38.34
N ALA A 423 -21.47 -60.07 37.02
CA ALA A 423 -21.65 -61.27 36.21
C ALA A 423 -20.28 -61.72 35.66
N LYS A 424 -19.85 -62.91 36.11
CA LYS A 424 -18.73 -63.67 35.54
C LYS A 424 -19.09 -64.11 34.12
N ARG A 425 -18.13 -64.02 33.19
CA ARG A 425 -18.20 -64.62 31.84
C ARG A 425 -18.12 -66.15 31.92
N PRO A 426 -18.93 -66.91 31.17
CA PRO A 426 -18.63 -68.31 30.87
C PRO A 426 -17.67 -68.43 29.68
N ARG A 427 -17.03 -69.62 29.61
CA ARG A 427 -15.82 -69.97 28.86
C ARG A 427 -15.91 -69.82 27.34
#